data_AF-A0A6C0IVR1-F1
#
_entry.id   AF-A0A6C0IVR1-F1
#
_cell.length_a   1.000
_cell.length_b   1.000
_cell.length_c   1.000
_cell.angle_alpha   90.00
_cell.angle_beta   90.00
_cell.angle_gamma   90.00
#
_symmetry.space_group_name_H-M   'P 1'
#
loop_
_entity.id
_entity.type
_entity.pdbx_description
1 polymer ?
#
loop_
_entity_poly.entity_id
_entity_poly.type
_entity_poly.pdbx_seq_one_letter_code
_entity_poly.pdbx_strand_id
1 'polypeptide(L)'
;MYIIPAGTTLYRGDSNFTDITHPELLKGDYKFFTPDAEYADKYGIVFEFKTKNELRLVAMDDISEQFFTDAPKEIQDILEDNYGYSSNKRDSVEEKDYKVSQYVCKQGYQGYAANTMESKGFDDALNAEIIICNAEEHLERIQRTTHENKIQSKRDELHMRRTERDRVGPRKKAKRDTDDRVKPPSMGNLFGDDEDDEDDDSFVRGSLFGGKTKKSTKKKKSKKKQTKKKKAKTQKKRKSKKSKTGKK
;
A
#
# COMPACT_ATOMS: atom_id res chain seq x y z
N MET A 1 14.47 22.50 7.44
CA MET A 1 13.64 22.34 8.67
C MET A 1 12.41 23.21 8.55
N TYR A 2 11.23 22.67 8.85
CA TYR A 2 9.98 23.42 8.92
C TYR A 2 9.53 23.68 10.35
N ILE A 3 8.82 24.79 10.53
CA ILE A 3 8.15 25.17 11.76
C ILE A 3 6.66 25.26 11.43
N ILE A 4 5.85 24.37 11.99
CA ILE A 4 4.39 24.48 11.96
C ILE A 4 3.97 25.19 13.27
N PRO A 5 3.36 26.38 13.21
CA PRO A 5 2.92 27.09 14.40
C PRO A 5 1.92 26.28 15.25
N ALA A 6 1.81 26.63 16.53
CA ALA A 6 0.68 26.19 17.35
C ALA A 6 -0.63 26.77 16.77
N GLY A 7 -1.70 25.98 16.80
CA GLY A 7 -3.01 26.36 16.28
C GLY A 7 -3.21 26.18 14.76
N THR A 8 -2.26 25.59 14.04
CA THR A 8 -2.40 25.25 12.62
C THR A 8 -3.37 24.08 12.43
N THR A 9 -4.35 24.24 11.54
CA THR A 9 -5.29 23.18 11.15
C THR A 9 -4.62 22.19 10.19
N LEU A 10 -4.84 20.90 10.42
CA LEU A 10 -4.34 19.78 9.61
C LEU A 10 -5.46 18.76 9.37
N TYR A 11 -5.43 18.11 8.21
CA TYR A 11 -6.43 17.12 7.80
C TYR A 11 -5.82 15.74 7.59
N ARG A 12 -6.63 14.70 7.84
CA ARG A 12 -6.28 13.30 7.53
C ARG A 12 -7.52 12.58 7.03
N GLY A 13 -7.40 11.88 5.91
CA GLY A 13 -8.36 10.88 5.48
C GLY A 13 -8.03 9.53 6.13
N ASP A 14 -9.01 8.89 6.77
CA ASP A 14 -8.87 7.53 7.28
C ASP A 14 -9.93 6.59 6.69
N SER A 15 -9.52 5.37 6.36
CA SER A 15 -10.36 4.34 5.74
C SER A 15 -10.97 3.38 6.77
N ASN A 16 -10.42 3.34 7.99
CA ASN A 16 -10.84 2.40 9.05
C ASN A 16 -11.84 3.06 10.00
N PHE A 17 -11.59 4.30 10.40
CA PHE A 17 -12.36 4.99 11.44
C PHE A 17 -13.45 5.90 10.88
N THR A 18 -14.62 5.89 11.53
CA THR A 18 -15.77 6.77 11.23
C THR A 18 -15.98 7.89 12.24
N ASP A 19 -15.36 7.80 13.41
CA ASP A 19 -15.64 8.63 14.58
C ASP A 19 -14.39 9.40 14.97
N ILE A 20 -14.53 10.72 15.15
CA ILE A 20 -13.45 11.61 15.59
C ILE A 20 -12.97 11.26 17.01
N THR A 21 -13.84 10.68 17.84
CA THR A 21 -13.52 10.26 19.21
C THR A 21 -12.77 8.94 19.30
N HIS A 22 -12.60 8.22 18.18
CA HIS A 22 -11.99 6.89 18.19
C HIS A 22 -10.54 6.95 18.74
N PRO A 23 -10.18 6.16 19.78
CA PRO A 23 -8.92 6.31 20.49
C PRO A 23 -7.70 6.06 19.58
N GLU A 24 -7.80 5.10 18.65
CA GLU A 24 -6.69 4.73 17.75
C GLU A 24 -6.49 5.69 16.56
N LEU A 25 -7.30 6.76 16.45
CA LEU A 25 -7.22 7.71 15.34
C LEU A 25 -5.87 8.46 15.30
N LEU A 26 -5.34 8.83 16.48
CA LEU A 26 -4.04 9.51 16.63
C LEU A 26 -2.92 8.65 17.21
N LYS A 27 -3.22 7.47 17.78
CA LYS A 27 -2.22 6.58 18.40
C LYS A 27 -1.33 5.84 17.42
N GLY A 28 -0.10 5.57 17.86
CA GLY A 28 0.95 4.88 17.09
C GLY A 28 2.12 5.83 16.82
N ASP A 29 3.25 5.24 16.44
CA ASP A 29 4.56 5.91 16.31
C ASP A 29 4.49 7.22 15.50
N TYR A 30 3.65 7.25 14.45
CA TYR A 30 3.42 8.43 13.63
C TYR A 30 2.08 8.37 12.87
N LYS A 31 1.65 9.51 12.32
CA LYS A 31 0.50 9.64 11.42
C LYS A 31 0.79 10.62 10.28
N PHE A 32 0.25 10.29 9.10
CA PHE A 32 0.16 11.19 7.94
C PHE A 32 -0.98 12.18 8.08
N PHE A 33 -0.70 13.43 7.69
CA PHE A 33 -1.57 14.59 7.59
C PHE A 33 -1.24 15.41 6.34
N THR A 34 -2.11 16.36 6.02
CA THR A 34 -1.92 17.34 4.94
C THR A 34 -2.61 18.65 5.34
N PRO A 35 -2.15 19.83 4.87
CA PRO A 35 -2.90 21.08 5.04
C PRO A 35 -4.16 21.15 4.16
N ASP A 36 -4.33 20.23 3.19
CA ASP A 36 -5.39 20.25 2.19
C ASP A 36 -6.50 19.21 2.50
N ALA A 37 -7.69 19.71 2.83
CA ALA A 37 -8.86 18.88 3.10
C ALA A 37 -9.35 18.09 1.86
N GLU A 38 -9.22 18.64 0.65
CA GLU A 38 -9.59 17.96 -0.61
C GLU A 38 -8.59 16.86 -0.96
N TYR A 39 -7.30 17.05 -0.65
CA TYR A 39 -6.32 15.98 -0.75
C TYR A 39 -6.60 14.86 0.25
N ALA A 40 -6.87 15.20 1.52
CA ALA A 40 -7.28 14.23 2.54
C ALA A 40 -8.54 13.44 2.13
N ASP A 41 -9.47 14.07 1.41
CA ASP A 41 -10.72 13.47 0.91
C ASP A 41 -10.47 12.20 0.07
N LYS A 42 -9.38 12.17 -0.69
CA LYS A 42 -8.97 11.05 -1.57
C LYS A 42 -8.66 9.76 -0.81
N TYR A 43 -8.28 9.85 0.47
CA TYR A 43 -7.81 8.72 1.29
C TYR A 43 -8.88 8.14 2.22
N GLY A 44 -10.00 8.85 2.42
CA GLY A 44 -11.16 8.32 3.13
C GLY A 44 -11.97 9.35 3.86
N ILE A 45 -12.43 8.99 5.06
CA ILE A 45 -13.24 9.85 5.92
C ILE A 45 -12.32 10.92 6.48
N VAL A 46 -12.62 12.19 6.17
CA VAL A 46 -11.78 13.33 6.54
C VAL A 46 -12.06 13.76 7.96
N PHE A 47 -10.99 13.83 8.74
CA PHE A 47 -10.94 14.38 10.09
C PHE A 47 -10.04 15.61 10.12
N GLU A 48 -10.45 16.58 10.93
CA GLU A 48 -9.78 17.85 11.15
C GLU A 48 -9.14 17.85 12.54
N PHE A 49 -7.88 18.27 12.57
CA PHE A 49 -7.04 18.36 13.75
C PHE A 49 -6.38 19.72 13.80
N LYS A 50 -5.83 20.07 14.95
CA LYS A 50 -5.09 21.31 15.13
C LYS A 50 -3.87 21.09 16.01
N THR A 51 -2.79 21.82 15.76
CA THR A 51 -1.55 21.68 16.53
C THR A 51 -1.69 22.33 17.91
N LYS A 52 -1.36 21.59 18.98
CA LYS A 52 -1.35 22.10 20.36
C LYS A 52 -0.14 22.99 20.64
N ASN A 53 0.99 22.65 20.02
CA ASN A 53 2.29 23.28 20.20
C ASN A 53 2.95 23.55 18.84
N GLU A 54 3.99 24.39 18.82
CA GLU A 54 4.88 24.50 17.67
C GLU A 54 5.52 23.13 17.35
N LEU A 55 5.53 22.74 16.08
CA LEU A 55 6.18 21.51 15.62
C LEU A 55 7.38 21.84 14.74
N ARG A 56 8.52 21.24 15.06
CA ARG A 56 9.76 21.33 14.30
C ARG A 56 9.97 20.04 13.54
N LEU A 57 9.77 20.12 12.23
CA LEU A 57 9.73 18.97 11.34
C LEU A 57 10.92 18.99 10.37
N VAL A 58 11.48 17.83 10.08
CA VAL A 58 12.50 17.69 9.03
C VAL A 58 11.90 18.12 7.70
N ALA A 59 12.62 18.90 6.89
CA ALA A 59 12.21 19.23 5.53
C ALA A 59 12.69 18.11 4.61
N MET A 60 11.78 17.45 3.90
CA MET A 60 12.10 16.32 3.00
C MET A 60 12.20 16.72 1.53
N ASP A 61 11.79 17.93 1.20
CA ASP A 61 11.99 18.64 -0.07
C ASP A 61 13.22 19.58 -0.04
N ASP A 62 13.77 19.85 1.14
CA ASP A 62 15.02 20.58 1.39
C ASP A 62 15.81 19.86 2.51
N ILE A 63 16.28 18.66 2.20
CA ILE A 63 17.00 17.78 3.13
C ILE A 63 18.40 18.36 3.35
N SER A 64 18.78 18.62 4.61
CA SER A 64 20.13 19.08 4.92
C SER A 64 21.16 17.97 4.72
N GLU A 65 22.34 18.35 4.22
CA GLU A 65 23.48 17.44 4.04
C GLU A 65 23.77 16.63 5.31
N GLN A 66 23.76 17.28 6.48
CA GLN A 66 23.97 16.60 7.76
C GLN A 66 22.91 15.50 8.04
N PHE A 67 21.61 15.77 7.83
CA PHE A 67 20.58 14.76 8.05
C PHE A 67 20.74 13.58 7.10
N PHE A 68 21.19 13.84 5.87
CA PHE A 68 21.52 12.80 4.90
C PHE A 68 22.75 11.98 5.32
N THR A 69 23.87 12.62 5.67
CA THR A 69 25.12 11.92 6.02
C THR A 69 25.01 11.11 7.30
N ASP A 70 24.24 11.60 8.28
CA ASP A 70 24.03 10.94 9.58
C ASP A 70 23.01 9.77 9.48
N ALA A 71 22.31 9.63 8.36
CA ALA A 71 21.39 8.54 8.11
C ALA A 71 22.12 7.23 7.73
N PRO A 72 21.62 6.04 8.13
CA PRO A 72 22.18 4.77 7.70
C PRO A 72 21.96 4.57 6.18
N LYS A 73 22.81 3.77 5.53
CA LYS A 73 22.84 3.67 4.06
C LYS A 73 21.50 3.33 3.40
N GLU A 74 20.70 2.43 4.00
CA GLU A 74 19.34 2.13 3.50
C GLU A 74 18.42 3.36 3.50
N ILE A 75 18.53 4.26 4.48
CA ILE A 75 17.75 5.49 4.54
C ILE A 75 18.31 6.52 3.55
N GLN A 76 19.63 6.66 3.41
CA GLN A 76 20.25 7.50 2.36
C GLN A 76 19.73 7.12 0.97
N ASP A 77 19.75 5.82 0.64
CA ASP A 77 19.27 5.31 -0.64
C ASP A 77 17.78 5.64 -0.87
N ILE A 78 16.96 5.65 0.19
CA ILE A 78 15.56 6.08 0.11
C ILE A 78 15.43 7.61 -0.04
N LEU A 79 16.24 8.41 0.66
CA LEU A 79 16.22 9.87 0.53
C LEU A 79 16.63 10.32 -0.89
N GLU A 80 17.59 9.65 -1.51
CA GLU A 80 17.93 9.84 -2.94
C GLU A 80 16.80 9.42 -3.87
N ASP A 81 16.28 8.19 -3.72
CA ASP A 81 15.32 7.61 -4.68
C ASP A 81 13.92 8.23 -4.61
N ASN A 82 13.40 8.38 -3.39
CA ASN A 82 11.99 8.69 -3.10
C ASN A 82 11.77 10.16 -2.78
N TYR A 83 12.67 10.79 -2.03
CA TYR A 83 12.55 12.20 -1.65
C TYR A 83 13.40 13.09 -2.55
N GLY A 84 14.17 12.50 -3.47
CA GLY A 84 14.83 13.21 -4.53
C GLY A 84 16.00 14.06 -4.07
N TYR A 85 16.71 13.69 -3.00
CA TYR A 85 17.83 14.46 -2.43
C TYR A 85 18.80 15.07 -3.47
N SER A 86 19.12 14.33 -4.54
CA SER A 86 19.98 14.80 -5.64
C SER A 86 19.23 15.20 -6.93
N SER A 87 17.91 14.98 -7.01
CA SER A 87 17.12 15.16 -8.26
C SER A 87 15.94 16.12 -8.15
N ASN A 88 15.56 16.52 -6.93
CA ASN A 88 14.38 17.31 -6.57
C ASN A 88 13.04 16.73 -7.09
N LYS A 89 12.99 15.42 -7.39
CA LYS A 89 11.78 14.71 -7.81
C LYS A 89 11.41 13.60 -6.84
N ARG A 90 10.15 13.56 -6.44
CA ARG A 90 9.62 12.63 -5.43
C ARG A 90 8.99 11.40 -6.09
N ASP A 91 9.31 10.22 -5.56
CA ASP A 91 8.72 8.92 -5.90
C ASP A 91 8.12 8.34 -4.62
N SER A 92 6.82 8.60 -4.35
CA SER A 92 6.19 8.13 -3.10
C SER A 92 5.87 6.65 -3.18
N VAL A 93 6.70 5.84 -2.52
CA VAL A 93 6.54 4.39 -2.41
C VAL A 93 6.27 4.05 -0.95
N GLU A 94 5.04 3.63 -0.66
CA GLU A 94 4.47 3.42 0.69
C GLU A 94 5.42 2.72 1.68
N GLU A 95 6.10 1.63 1.28
CA GLU A 95 7.05 0.90 2.15
C GLU A 95 8.29 1.72 2.53
N LYS A 96 8.82 2.50 1.58
CA LYS A 96 9.99 3.36 1.79
C LYS A 96 9.63 4.60 2.61
N ASP A 97 8.46 5.19 2.34
CA ASP A 97 7.92 6.32 3.10
C ASP A 97 7.63 5.89 4.56
N TYR A 98 7.19 4.63 4.79
CA TYR A 98 7.09 4.02 6.13
C TYR A 98 8.45 3.94 6.84
N LYS A 99 9.51 3.48 6.16
CA LYS A 99 10.86 3.36 6.73
C LYS A 99 11.46 4.71 7.12
N VAL A 100 11.32 5.73 6.27
CA VAL A 100 11.77 7.11 6.59
C VAL A 100 10.99 7.68 7.77
N SER A 101 9.67 7.51 7.79
CA SER A 101 8.83 7.94 8.93
C SER A 101 9.30 7.32 10.25
N GLN A 102 9.56 6.01 10.27
CA GLN A 102 10.11 5.33 11.45
C GLN A 102 11.51 5.83 11.84
N TYR A 103 12.40 6.07 10.88
CA TYR A 103 13.74 6.59 11.14
C TYR A 103 13.66 7.98 11.80
N VAL A 104 12.89 8.91 11.21
CA VAL A 104 12.68 10.28 11.73
C VAL A 104 12.19 10.26 13.17
N CYS A 105 11.16 9.46 13.50
CA CYS A 105 10.66 9.38 14.86
C CYS A 105 11.66 8.72 15.84
N LYS A 106 12.46 7.73 15.39
CA LYS A 106 13.50 7.10 16.21
C LYS A 106 14.68 8.03 16.52
N GLN A 107 14.95 9.03 15.67
CA GLN A 107 15.93 10.09 15.96
C GLN A 107 15.41 11.17 16.93
N GLY A 108 14.15 11.07 17.39
CA GLY A 108 13.55 12.02 18.33
C GLY A 108 13.04 13.32 17.69
N TYR A 109 12.95 13.39 16.36
CA TYR A 109 12.24 14.49 15.69
C TYR A 109 10.73 14.37 15.88
N GLN A 110 10.02 15.49 15.82
CA GLN A 110 8.55 15.52 15.93
C GLN A 110 7.85 15.04 14.63
N GLY A 111 8.63 14.78 13.58
CA GLY A 111 8.16 14.29 12.28
C GLY A 111 8.87 14.99 11.12
N TYR A 112 8.26 14.95 9.95
CA TYR A 112 8.78 15.60 8.74
C TYR A 112 7.66 16.25 7.93
N ALA A 113 7.99 17.19 7.05
CA ALA A 113 7.09 17.70 6.04
C ALA A 113 7.81 17.90 4.71
N ALA A 114 7.05 17.85 3.62
CA ALA A 114 7.46 18.26 2.28
C ALA A 114 6.35 19.12 1.67
N ASN A 115 6.71 20.15 0.92
CA ASN A 115 5.77 20.86 0.06
C ASN A 115 5.40 19.99 -1.16
N THR A 116 4.61 20.56 -2.07
CA THR A 116 4.30 19.92 -3.35
C THR A 116 5.59 19.78 -4.19
N MET A 117 5.91 18.56 -4.62
CA MET A 117 7.12 18.23 -5.40
C MET A 117 6.77 17.61 -6.76
N GLU A 118 7.64 17.76 -7.76
CA GLU A 118 7.49 17.06 -9.04
C GLU A 118 7.56 15.53 -8.84
N SER A 119 6.70 14.78 -9.55
CA SER A 119 6.72 13.32 -9.49
C SER A 119 7.80 12.71 -10.39
N LYS A 120 8.41 11.62 -9.93
CA LYS A 120 9.31 10.78 -10.72
C LYS A 120 8.51 9.78 -11.57
N GLY A 121 8.05 10.21 -12.75
CA GLY A 121 7.47 9.32 -13.77
C GLY A 121 5.97 9.48 -14.04
N PHE A 122 5.34 10.51 -13.48
CA PHE A 122 4.02 11.01 -13.84
C PHE A 122 4.08 12.54 -13.99
N ASP A 123 3.19 13.11 -14.80
CA ASP A 123 3.19 14.56 -15.08
C ASP A 123 2.59 15.39 -13.94
N ASP A 124 1.79 14.76 -13.06
CA ASP A 124 1.19 15.40 -11.89
C ASP A 124 2.20 15.53 -10.73
N ALA A 125 2.23 16.69 -10.07
CA ALA A 125 3.02 16.90 -8.87
C ALA A 125 2.40 16.16 -7.66
N LEU A 126 3.25 15.64 -6.77
CA LEU A 126 2.83 15.04 -5.51
C LEU A 126 2.54 16.14 -4.49
N ASN A 127 1.31 16.16 -3.96
CA ASN A 127 0.85 17.14 -2.96
C ASN A 127 1.74 17.19 -1.71
N ALA A 128 1.73 18.35 -1.04
CA ALA A 128 2.34 18.55 0.27
C ALA A 128 1.87 17.53 1.32
N GLU A 129 2.82 17.02 2.10
CA GLU A 129 2.65 15.95 3.08
C GLU A 129 3.30 16.30 4.40
N ILE A 130 2.65 15.93 5.50
CA ILE A 130 3.12 16.16 6.86
C ILE A 130 3.02 14.85 7.63
N ILE A 131 4.17 14.36 8.12
CA ILE A 131 4.26 13.29 9.12
C ILE A 131 4.46 13.92 10.49
N ILE A 132 3.67 13.46 11.47
CA ILE A 132 3.85 13.82 12.88
C ILE A 132 4.03 12.54 13.69
N CYS A 133 5.14 12.46 14.41
CA CYS A 133 5.44 11.39 15.36
C CYS A 133 4.57 11.56 16.62
N ASN A 134 4.13 10.46 17.24
CA ASN A 134 3.30 10.46 18.46
C ASN A 134 2.15 11.48 18.42
N ALA A 135 1.40 11.53 17.32
CA ALA A 135 0.50 12.64 17.00
C ALA A 135 -0.59 12.95 18.06
N GLU A 136 -0.92 12.00 18.94
CA GLU A 136 -1.82 12.23 20.08
C GLU A 136 -1.27 13.26 21.09
N GLU A 137 0.05 13.35 21.27
CA GLU A 137 0.68 14.35 22.14
C GLU A 137 0.56 15.76 21.53
N HIS A 138 0.78 15.86 20.22
CA HIS A 138 0.94 17.12 19.48
C HIS A 138 -0.34 17.72 18.88
N LEU A 139 -1.39 16.92 18.69
CA LEU A 139 -2.62 17.36 18.03
C LEU A 139 -3.85 17.31 18.95
N GLU A 140 -4.73 18.28 18.79
CA GLU A 140 -6.11 18.25 19.28
C GLU A 140 -7.06 17.77 18.16
N ARG A 141 -8.10 17.02 18.54
CA ARG A 141 -9.15 16.52 17.65
C ARG A 141 -10.23 17.59 17.54
N ILE A 142 -10.50 18.13 16.35
CA ILE A 142 -11.50 19.18 16.15
C ILE A 142 -12.84 18.54 15.75
N GLN A 143 -12.92 17.98 14.55
CA GLN A 143 -14.18 17.44 14.01
C GLN A 143 -13.96 16.44 12.88
N ARG A 144 -15.02 15.76 12.46
CA ARG A 144 -15.06 14.99 11.21
C ARG A 144 -15.74 15.83 10.13
N THR A 145 -14.97 16.26 9.13
CA THR A 145 -15.45 17.09 8.02
C THR A 145 -16.35 16.31 7.05
N THR A 146 -16.17 14.98 6.94
CA THR A 146 -17.05 14.13 6.14
C THR A 146 -18.43 13.97 6.79
N HIS A 147 -19.49 14.39 6.08
CA HIS A 147 -20.88 14.23 6.50
C HIS A 147 -21.34 12.77 6.57
N GLU A 148 -22.23 12.46 7.52
CA GLU A 148 -22.73 11.10 7.80
C GLU A 148 -23.32 10.42 6.55
N ASN A 149 -24.07 11.15 5.74
CA ASN A 149 -24.69 10.63 4.51
C ASN A 149 -23.69 10.26 3.40
N LYS A 150 -22.43 10.71 3.47
CA LYS A 150 -21.36 10.37 2.51
C LYS A 150 -20.47 9.21 2.97
N ILE A 151 -20.52 8.84 4.26
CA ILE A 151 -19.61 7.84 4.87
C ILE A 151 -19.68 6.48 4.18
N GLN A 152 -20.88 5.96 3.95
CA GLN A 152 -21.03 4.64 3.32
C GLN A 152 -20.52 4.66 1.88
N SER A 153 -20.90 5.69 1.10
CA SER A 153 -20.40 5.88 -0.27
C SER A 153 -18.88 5.94 -0.34
N LYS A 154 -18.22 6.60 0.61
CA LYS A 154 -16.74 6.64 0.69
C LYS A 154 -16.13 5.28 1.01
N ARG A 155 -16.70 4.52 1.94
CA ARG A 155 -16.23 3.16 2.25
C ARG A 155 -16.36 2.24 1.05
N ASP A 156 -17.49 2.30 0.35
CA ASP A 156 -17.75 1.51 -0.85
C ASP A 156 -16.76 1.88 -1.98
N GLU A 157 -16.51 3.17 -2.20
CA GLU A 157 -15.52 3.66 -3.16
C GLU A 157 -14.10 3.18 -2.83
N LEU A 158 -13.65 3.32 -1.58
CA LEU A 158 -12.33 2.84 -1.14
C LEU A 158 -12.18 1.33 -1.31
N HIS A 159 -13.23 0.57 -0.97
CA HIS A 159 -13.25 -0.89 -1.15
C HIS A 159 -13.12 -1.27 -2.64
N MET A 160 -13.81 -0.55 -3.54
CA MET A 160 -13.70 -0.74 -4.98
C MET A 160 -12.30 -0.41 -5.50
N ARG A 161 -11.74 0.76 -5.15
CA ARG A 161 -10.37 1.18 -5.52
C ARG A 161 -9.31 0.14 -5.08
N ARG A 162 -9.44 -0.42 -3.87
CA ARG A 162 -8.56 -1.49 -3.36
C ARG A 162 -8.71 -2.78 -4.19
N THR A 163 -9.95 -3.22 -4.42
CA THR A 163 -10.25 -4.42 -5.21
C THR A 163 -9.74 -4.32 -6.66
N GLU A 164 -9.76 -3.13 -7.26
CA GLU A 164 -9.21 -2.89 -8.60
C GLU A 164 -7.68 -2.96 -8.62
N ARG A 165 -7.01 -2.36 -7.62
CA ARG A 165 -5.55 -2.46 -7.45
C ARG A 165 -5.10 -3.93 -7.34
N ASP A 166 -5.80 -4.71 -6.52
CA ASP A 166 -5.51 -6.13 -6.30
C ASP A 166 -5.74 -6.98 -7.57
N ARG A 167 -6.68 -6.58 -8.44
CA ARG A 167 -6.94 -7.25 -9.74
C ARG A 167 -5.91 -6.92 -10.82
N VAL A 168 -5.43 -5.67 -10.89
CA VAL A 168 -4.45 -5.24 -11.89
C VAL A 168 -3.06 -5.77 -11.56
N GLY A 169 -2.76 -5.91 -10.26
CA GLY A 169 -1.47 -6.38 -9.76
C GLY A 169 -0.31 -5.42 -10.08
N PRO A 170 0.92 -5.78 -9.70
CA PRO A 170 2.10 -5.02 -10.12
C PRO A 170 2.22 -5.10 -11.64
N ARG A 171 2.05 -3.98 -12.34
CA ARG A 171 2.37 -3.87 -13.78
C ARG A 171 3.82 -4.34 -13.96
N LYS A 172 4.00 -5.54 -14.53
CA LYS A 172 5.33 -6.00 -14.96
C LYS A 172 5.88 -4.92 -15.88
N LYS A 173 6.98 -4.27 -15.47
CA LYS A 173 7.71 -3.34 -16.34
C LYS A 173 7.94 -4.07 -17.66
N ALA A 174 7.47 -3.51 -18.77
CA ALA A 174 7.76 -4.06 -20.08
C ALA A 174 9.29 -4.17 -20.17
N LYS A 175 9.80 -5.38 -20.45
CA LYS A 175 11.21 -5.50 -20.82
C LYS A 175 11.39 -4.59 -22.02
N ARG A 176 12.24 -3.56 -21.88
CA ARG A 176 12.76 -2.88 -23.06
C ARG A 176 13.58 -3.94 -23.78
N ASP A 177 13.20 -4.26 -25.01
CA ASP A 177 14.04 -5.05 -25.89
C ASP A 177 15.29 -4.23 -26.22
N THR A 178 16.31 -4.40 -25.38
CA THR A 178 17.67 -3.96 -25.66
C THR A 178 18.41 -5.12 -26.32
N ASP A 179 18.16 -5.35 -27.61
CA ASP A 179 19.24 -5.74 -28.50
C ASP A 179 18.95 -5.37 -29.95
N ASP A 180 19.90 -4.65 -30.55
CA ASP A 180 20.01 -4.50 -32.00
C ASP A 180 21.51 -4.55 -32.39
N ARG A 181 22.21 -5.60 -31.91
CA ARG A 181 23.61 -5.92 -32.25
C ARG A 181 23.84 -7.43 -32.42
N VAL A 182 23.25 -7.95 -33.50
CA VAL A 182 23.78 -9.00 -34.40
C VAL A 182 24.94 -9.86 -33.86
N LYS A 183 24.67 -11.14 -33.54
CA LYS A 183 25.53 -12.31 -33.86
C LYS A 183 24.74 -13.64 -33.69
N PRO A 184 25.25 -14.80 -34.19
CA PRO A 184 24.51 -15.65 -35.13
C PRO A 184 23.77 -16.84 -34.50
N PRO A 185 22.92 -17.56 -35.26
CA PRO A 185 22.11 -18.65 -34.71
C PRO A 185 22.94 -19.91 -34.40
N SER A 186 22.78 -20.46 -33.20
CA SER A 186 23.17 -21.83 -32.88
C SER A 186 21.94 -22.74 -32.95
N MET A 187 22.04 -23.84 -33.70
CA MET A 187 20.96 -24.82 -33.88
C MET A 187 21.08 -25.98 -32.89
N GLY A 188 19.93 -26.56 -32.50
CA GLY A 188 19.85 -27.90 -31.89
C GLY A 188 20.20 -27.96 -30.39
N ASN A 189 19.72 -28.93 -29.60
CA ASN A 189 19.02 -30.18 -29.97
C ASN A 189 17.79 -30.47 -29.08
N LEU A 190 16.83 -31.20 -29.64
CA LEU A 190 15.91 -32.08 -28.90
C LEU A 190 16.50 -33.50 -28.84
N PHE A 191 16.07 -34.32 -27.86
CA PHE A 191 16.50 -35.70 -27.58
C PHE A 191 17.96 -35.82 -27.05
N GLY A 192 18.31 -36.65 -26.05
CA GLY A 192 17.55 -37.54 -25.15
C GLY A 192 18.44 -38.72 -24.68
N ASP A 193 18.37 -39.11 -23.39
CA ASP A 193 19.04 -40.27 -22.73
C ASP A 193 20.61 -40.27 -22.73
N ASP A 194 21.35 -40.94 -21.83
CA ASP A 194 21.21 -41.33 -20.41
C ASP A 194 22.62 -41.72 -19.88
N GLU A 195 22.77 -42.14 -18.61
CA GLU A 195 23.94 -42.82 -17.97
C GLU A 195 25.25 -42.04 -17.63
N ASP A 196 25.37 -41.75 -16.32
CA ASP A 196 26.42 -42.15 -15.35
C ASP A 196 27.95 -41.80 -15.44
N ASP A 197 28.39 -41.18 -14.33
CA ASP A 197 29.50 -41.57 -13.41
C ASP A 197 30.88 -40.88 -13.31
N GLU A 198 31.33 -40.85 -12.04
CA GLU A 198 32.68 -40.66 -11.44
C GLU A 198 33.38 -39.27 -11.35
N ASP A 199 33.06 -38.56 -10.24
CA ASP A 199 33.90 -38.36 -9.02
C ASP A 199 35.16 -37.43 -8.90
N ASP A 200 35.46 -37.18 -7.61
CA ASP A 200 36.59 -36.51 -6.92
C ASP A 200 36.61 -34.95 -6.90
N ASP A 201 36.02 -34.28 -5.89
CA ASP A 201 36.57 -33.95 -4.55
C ASP A 201 37.56 -32.74 -4.54
N SER A 202 37.52 -31.79 -3.58
CA SER A 202 37.67 -32.08 -2.15
C SER A 202 37.38 -30.87 -1.22
N PHE A 203 36.63 -31.13 -0.12
CA PHE A 203 36.76 -30.59 1.27
C PHE A 203 36.72 -29.05 1.54
N VAL A 204 36.21 -28.50 2.67
CA VAL A 204 36.29 -28.90 4.10
C VAL A 204 35.04 -28.44 4.91
N ARG A 205 34.51 -29.38 5.74
CA ARG A 205 33.84 -29.29 7.09
C ARG A 205 33.18 -27.96 7.57
N GLY A 206 32.07 -28.01 8.31
CA GLY A 206 31.37 -29.17 8.90
C GLY A 206 30.10 -28.83 9.70
N SER A 207 29.33 -29.88 10.02
CA SER A 207 27.98 -29.87 10.60
C SER A 207 27.93 -30.35 12.06
N LEU A 208 26.90 -29.96 12.81
CA LEU A 208 26.30 -30.53 14.05
C LEU A 208 24.97 -29.75 14.27
N PHE A 209 23.77 -30.27 14.57
CA PHE A 209 23.15 -31.60 14.73
C PHE A 209 21.78 -31.60 13.98
N GLY A 210 20.98 -32.67 13.83
CA GLY A 210 21.18 -34.08 14.16
C GLY A 210 19.87 -34.90 14.36
N GLY A 211 19.15 -35.24 13.28
CA GLY A 211 18.36 -36.48 13.17
C GLY A 211 16.88 -36.47 13.64
N LYS A 212 16.01 -37.41 13.24
CA LYS A 212 16.10 -38.57 12.31
C LYS A 212 14.75 -38.83 11.60
N THR A 213 14.77 -39.55 10.49
CA THR A 213 13.64 -39.88 9.61
C THR A 213 12.87 -41.17 9.97
N LYS A 214 11.65 -41.36 9.44
CA LYS A 214 11.20 -42.64 8.82
C LYS A 214 9.94 -42.50 7.94
N LYS A 215 9.76 -43.48 7.03
CA LYS A 215 8.90 -43.47 5.81
C LYS A 215 7.49 -44.07 6.02
N SER A 216 6.67 -43.94 4.94
CA SER A 216 5.57 -44.83 4.49
C SER A 216 4.14 -44.46 4.97
N THR A 217 3.03 -44.72 4.26
CA THR A 217 2.80 -45.46 2.97
C THR A 217 1.61 -44.87 2.18
N LYS A 218 1.57 -45.03 0.84
CA LYS A 218 0.38 -44.78 0.00
C LYS A 218 -0.82 -45.68 0.39
N LYS A 219 -2.04 -45.15 0.32
CA LYS A 219 -3.25 -45.95 0.00
C LYS A 219 -4.17 -45.19 -0.97
N LYS A 220 -4.68 -45.90 -1.97
CA LYS A 220 -5.53 -45.42 -3.10
C LYS A 220 -6.82 -46.24 -3.11
N LYS A 221 -7.87 -45.76 -3.82
CA LYS A 221 -9.23 -46.33 -4.03
C LYS A 221 -10.29 -45.87 -2.99
N SER A 222 -11.57 -45.68 -3.33
CA SER A 222 -12.29 -45.97 -4.59
C SER A 222 -13.50 -45.05 -4.86
N LYS A 223 -13.93 -44.98 -6.14
CA LYS A 223 -15.16 -44.32 -6.62
C LYS A 223 -16.44 -45.15 -6.37
N LYS A 224 -17.55 -44.49 -6.04
CA LYS A 224 -18.95 -44.79 -6.47
C LYS A 224 -19.79 -43.51 -6.21
N LYS A 225 -20.40 -42.83 -7.19
CA LYS A 225 -21.65 -43.17 -7.95
C LYS A 225 -22.79 -43.67 -7.03
N GLN A 226 -24.05 -43.23 -7.14
CA GLN A 226 -24.71 -42.16 -7.92
C GLN A 226 -26.22 -42.17 -7.55
N THR A 227 -26.90 -41.05 -7.35
CA THR A 227 -28.39 -41.01 -7.44
C THR A 227 -28.91 -39.65 -7.91
N LYS A 228 -30.12 -39.66 -8.47
CA LYS A 228 -30.65 -38.63 -9.39
C LYS A 228 -31.87 -37.91 -8.82
N LYS A 229 -32.10 -36.67 -9.33
CA LYS A 229 -33.39 -35.98 -9.51
C LYS A 229 -34.22 -35.64 -8.26
N LYS A 230 -34.58 -34.35 -8.16
CA LYS A 230 -35.96 -33.90 -8.51
C LYS A 230 -35.94 -32.48 -9.07
N LYS A 231 -36.63 -32.27 -10.20
CA LYS A 231 -36.98 -30.94 -10.72
C LYS A 231 -38.33 -30.54 -10.12
N ALA A 232 -38.52 -29.26 -9.82
CA ALA A 232 -39.83 -28.66 -9.64
C ALA A 232 -39.98 -27.45 -10.59
N LYS A 233 -40.68 -27.65 -11.72
CA LYS A 233 -41.58 -26.61 -12.27
C LYS A 233 -42.83 -26.64 -11.35
N THR A 234 -43.68 -25.63 -11.17
CA THR A 234 -43.96 -24.33 -11.82
C THR A 234 -44.66 -23.46 -10.74
N GLN A 235 -44.85 -22.16 -10.86
CA GLN A 235 -46.02 -21.60 -11.54
C GLN A 235 -45.85 -20.11 -11.85
N LYS A 236 -46.15 -19.76 -13.11
CA LYS A 236 -46.20 -18.40 -13.64
C LYS A 236 -47.65 -17.91 -13.54
N LYS A 237 -48.03 -17.18 -12.49
CA LYS A 237 -49.39 -16.58 -12.43
C LYS A 237 -49.50 -15.43 -13.43
N ARG A 238 -50.36 -15.62 -14.44
CA ARG A 238 -50.70 -14.62 -15.47
C ARG A 238 -51.65 -13.56 -14.92
N LYS A 239 -51.60 -12.38 -15.55
CA LYS A 239 -52.53 -11.26 -15.39
C LYS A 239 -54.00 -11.69 -15.45
N SER A 240 -54.84 -11.16 -14.56
CA SER A 240 -56.29 -11.05 -14.76
C SER A 240 -56.65 -9.62 -15.21
N LYS A 241 -57.11 -9.47 -16.45
CA LYS A 241 -57.79 -8.26 -16.95
C LYS A 241 -59.30 -8.51 -16.87
N LYS A 242 -60.03 -7.72 -16.10
CA LYS A 242 -61.48 -7.44 -16.18
C LYS A 242 -61.75 -6.21 -15.29
N SER A 243 -62.60 -5.26 -15.62
CA SER A 243 -63.31 -4.98 -16.89
C SER A 243 -63.76 -3.52 -16.87
N LYS A 244 -63.90 -2.88 -18.04
CA LYS A 244 -64.62 -1.60 -18.11
C LYS A 244 -66.10 -1.85 -17.77
N THR A 245 -66.67 -1.03 -16.90
CA THR A 245 -68.09 -0.70 -16.93
C THR A 245 -68.18 0.81 -16.93
N GLY A 246 -68.67 1.39 -18.03
CA GLY A 246 -69.00 2.81 -18.12
C GLY A 246 -70.48 2.94 -18.46
N LYS A 247 -71.15 3.91 -17.83
CA LYS A 247 -72.52 4.42 -17.98
C LYS A 247 -72.99 4.88 -16.59
N LYS A 248 -73.72 5.98 -16.45
CA LYS A 248 -74.00 7.06 -17.42
C LYS A 248 -74.36 8.32 -16.63
#